data_AF-A0A9W6JY64-F1
#
_entry.id   AF-A0A9W6JY64-F1
#
_cell.length_a   1.000
_cell.length_b   1.000
_cell.length_c   1.000
_cell.angle_alpha   90.00
_cell.angle_beta   90.00
_cell.angle_gamma   90.00
#
_symmetry.space_group_name_H-M   'P 1'
#
loop_
_entity.id
_entity.type
_entity.pdbx_description
1 polymer ?
#
loop_
_entity_poly.entity_id
_entity_poly.type
_entity_poly.pdbx_seq_one_letter_code
_entity_poly.pdbx_strand_id
1 'polypeptide(L)'
;MGLNFGYGHALSQSDSVRLIHEAVDLGVTFFDTAEVYGPFTNEEIVGEALAPVRDKVVIATKFGFKFADGKQAGLDSRPERIREAVEASLKRLRVDVIDLLYQHRVDPDVPIEDVAGAVKDLIAAGKVKHFGLSEPGAQTVRRAHAVQPVTALQNEYSLWTRGPETNGILQACEELGIGLVAYSPLGKGFLTGAMTKDTKLEDNDFRKILPRFTPEAMQKNQALVDLLKRIAGEKRATPAQVALAWLLAQKPWIVPIPGTTKLHRLQENTAAAEVALNASDLAEIARAAGEIHIEGERYPAHLMATTGR
;
A
#
# COMPACT_ATOMS: atom_id res chain seq x y z
N MET A 1 6.11 -2.60 -2.37
CA MET A 1 6.43 -4.00 -2.75
C MET A 1 7.08 -4.73 -1.58
N GLY A 2 6.61 -5.93 -1.20
CA GLY A 2 7.14 -6.70 -0.07
C GLY A 2 8.26 -7.68 -0.41
N LEU A 3 9.06 -7.42 -1.46
CA LEU A 3 10.03 -8.38 -2.00
C LEU A 3 11.16 -8.71 -1.01
N ASN A 4 11.62 -7.70 -0.27
CA ASN A 4 12.75 -7.79 0.66
C ASN A 4 12.57 -6.94 1.93
N PHE A 5 11.32 -6.62 2.31
CA PHE A 5 11.04 -5.75 3.46
C PHE A 5 9.79 -6.18 4.23
N GLY A 6 9.86 -6.05 5.57
CA GLY A 6 8.74 -6.21 6.49
C GLY A 6 8.44 -7.65 6.92
N TYR A 7 8.56 -8.64 6.03
CA TYR A 7 8.15 -10.03 6.32
C TYR A 7 9.34 -10.96 6.58
N GLY A 8 9.07 -12.12 7.18
CA GLY A 8 10.12 -13.07 7.58
C GLY A 8 10.98 -13.65 6.45
N HIS A 9 10.55 -13.51 5.18
CA HIS A 9 11.26 -14.02 4.01
C HIS A 9 11.49 -12.92 2.98
N ALA A 10 12.74 -12.76 2.54
CA ALA A 10 13.15 -11.91 1.43
C ALA A 10 13.54 -12.77 0.22
N LEU A 11 13.15 -12.35 -0.99
CA LEU A 11 13.62 -12.96 -2.23
C LEU A 11 15.07 -12.57 -2.53
N SER A 12 15.76 -13.42 -3.28
CA SER A 12 16.99 -13.02 -3.96
C SER A 12 16.71 -11.91 -4.99
N GLN A 13 17.72 -11.16 -5.39
CA GLN A 13 17.57 -10.13 -6.42
C GLN A 13 17.08 -10.72 -7.76
N SER A 14 17.63 -11.85 -8.20
CA SER A 14 17.24 -12.51 -9.45
C SER A 14 15.80 -13.03 -9.40
N ASP A 15 15.38 -13.63 -8.29
CA ASP A 15 13.98 -14.08 -8.12
C ASP A 15 13.01 -12.90 -8.04
N SER A 16 13.44 -11.79 -7.45
CA SER A 16 12.66 -10.54 -7.40
C SER A 16 12.46 -9.95 -8.78
N VAL A 17 13.53 -9.84 -9.59
CA VAL A 17 13.46 -9.37 -10.97
C VAL A 17 12.53 -10.26 -11.79
N ARG A 18 12.69 -11.59 -11.70
CA ARG A 18 11.82 -12.54 -12.40
C ARG A 18 10.35 -12.35 -12.01
N LEU A 19 10.05 -12.21 -10.72
CA LEU A 19 8.66 -12.02 -10.26
C LEU A 19 8.06 -10.69 -10.75
N ILE A 20 8.86 -9.63 -10.87
CA ILE A 20 8.41 -8.35 -11.44
C ILE A 20 8.12 -8.50 -12.93
N HIS A 21 8.95 -9.21 -13.70
CA HIS A 21 8.69 -9.49 -15.12
C HIS A 21 7.39 -10.28 -15.31
N GLU A 22 7.17 -11.32 -14.52
CA GLU A 22 5.92 -12.09 -14.53
C GLU A 22 4.70 -11.20 -14.23
N ALA A 23 4.83 -10.20 -13.36
CA ALA A 23 3.74 -9.25 -13.09
C ALA A 23 3.43 -8.39 -14.32
N VAL A 24 4.47 -7.91 -15.04
CA VAL A 24 4.31 -7.17 -16.29
C VAL A 24 3.65 -8.05 -17.36
N ASP A 25 4.07 -9.30 -17.50
CA ASP A 25 3.51 -10.25 -18.47
C ASP A 25 2.04 -10.59 -18.18
N LEU A 26 1.64 -10.57 -16.91
CA LEU A 26 0.25 -10.70 -16.47
C LEU A 26 -0.56 -9.40 -16.61
N GLY A 27 0.03 -8.32 -17.13
CA GLY A 27 -0.65 -7.05 -17.40
C GLY A 27 -0.65 -6.05 -16.24
N VAL A 28 0.13 -6.28 -15.18
CA VAL A 28 0.30 -5.30 -14.10
C VAL A 28 1.10 -4.10 -14.62
N THR A 29 0.54 -2.91 -14.47
CA THR A 29 1.16 -1.66 -14.94
C THR A 29 1.59 -0.72 -13.82
N PHE A 30 1.12 -0.91 -12.58
CA PHE A 30 1.41 -0.03 -11.45
C PHE A 30 2.33 -0.70 -10.42
N PHE A 31 3.54 -0.17 -10.26
CA PHE A 31 4.57 -0.71 -9.37
C PHE A 31 4.89 0.27 -8.24
N ASP A 32 4.54 -0.11 -7.00
CA ASP A 32 4.75 0.69 -5.80
C ASP A 32 5.98 0.21 -5.00
N THR A 33 6.94 1.10 -4.75
CA THR A 33 8.13 0.91 -3.92
C THR A 33 8.32 2.09 -2.95
N ALA A 34 9.43 2.15 -2.21
CA ALA A 34 9.80 3.24 -1.31
C ALA A 34 11.29 3.18 -0.94
N GLU A 35 11.89 4.32 -0.64
CA GLU A 35 13.29 4.40 -0.18
C GLU A 35 13.56 3.63 1.13
N VAL A 36 12.53 3.40 1.95
CA VAL A 36 12.66 2.69 3.24
C VAL A 36 12.65 1.16 3.08
N TYR A 37 12.28 0.63 1.92
CA TYR A 37 12.18 -0.82 1.72
C TYR A 37 13.56 -1.44 1.49
N GLY A 38 13.93 -2.35 2.40
CA GLY A 38 15.26 -2.99 2.41
C GLY A 38 16.39 -2.02 2.75
N PRO A 39 16.06 -0.85 3.34
CA PRO A 39 16.37 0.50 2.86
C PRO A 39 17.17 0.62 1.54
N PHE A 40 16.66 1.43 0.63
CA PHE A 40 17.21 1.78 -0.68
C PHE A 40 17.31 0.61 -1.69
N THR A 41 17.54 -0.62 -1.24
CA THR A 41 17.74 -1.79 -2.09
C THR A 41 16.51 -2.20 -2.89
N ASN A 42 15.28 -1.96 -2.39
CA ASN A 42 14.08 -2.33 -3.15
C ASN A 42 13.93 -1.49 -4.43
N GLU A 43 14.29 -0.22 -4.40
CA GLU A 43 14.26 0.64 -5.60
C GLU A 43 15.29 0.19 -6.64
N GLU A 44 16.46 -0.29 -6.20
CA GLU A 44 17.48 -0.83 -7.12
C GLU A 44 16.98 -2.08 -7.86
N ILE A 45 16.31 -2.99 -7.14
CA ILE A 45 15.68 -4.19 -7.70
C ILE A 45 14.59 -3.81 -8.70
N VAL A 46 13.70 -2.88 -8.32
CA VAL A 46 12.59 -2.43 -9.17
C VAL A 46 13.13 -1.72 -10.42
N GLY A 47 14.15 -0.87 -10.27
CA GLY A 47 14.79 -0.18 -11.38
C GLY A 47 15.46 -1.13 -12.36
N GLU A 48 16.17 -2.13 -11.86
CA GLU A 48 16.74 -3.19 -12.70
C GLU A 48 15.68 -3.95 -13.49
N ALA A 49 14.60 -4.37 -12.81
CA ALA A 49 13.56 -5.18 -13.43
C ALA A 49 12.77 -4.40 -14.49
N LEU A 50 12.44 -3.13 -14.21
CA LEU A 50 11.53 -2.35 -15.06
C LEU A 50 12.21 -1.55 -16.16
N ALA A 51 13.54 -1.34 -16.10
CA ALA A 51 14.27 -0.59 -17.13
C ALA A 51 13.99 -1.08 -18.58
N PRO A 52 13.94 -2.40 -18.88
CA PRO A 52 13.65 -2.88 -20.24
C PRO A 52 12.22 -2.63 -20.73
N VAL A 53 11.29 -2.29 -19.84
CA VAL A 53 9.86 -2.13 -20.13
C VAL A 53 9.31 -0.79 -19.62
N ARG A 54 10.18 0.20 -19.44
CA ARG A 54 9.88 1.47 -18.76
C ARG A 54 8.64 2.17 -19.30
N ASP A 55 8.43 2.16 -20.62
CA ASP A 55 7.31 2.85 -21.28
C ASP A 55 5.95 2.17 -21.08
N LYS A 56 5.92 0.96 -20.51
CA LYS A 56 4.70 0.17 -20.27
C LYS A 56 4.19 0.25 -18.84
N VAL A 57 4.95 0.89 -17.94
CA VAL A 57 4.71 0.83 -16.50
C VAL A 57 4.71 2.22 -15.85
N VAL A 58 3.99 2.30 -14.74
CA VAL A 58 3.93 3.43 -13.83
C VAL A 58 4.68 3.05 -12.57
N ILE A 59 5.71 3.82 -12.21
CA ILE A 59 6.52 3.59 -11.02
C ILE A 59 6.16 4.64 -9.97
N ALA A 60 5.68 4.15 -8.82
CA ALA A 60 5.45 4.95 -7.63
C ALA A 60 6.53 4.70 -6.58
N THR A 61 7.08 5.77 -6.01
CA THR A 61 7.99 5.69 -4.85
C THR A 61 7.65 6.74 -3.80
N LYS A 62 8.37 6.72 -2.68
CA LYS A 62 8.04 7.53 -1.49
C LYS A 62 9.28 8.09 -0.83
N PHE A 63 9.14 9.29 -0.27
CA PHE A 63 10.12 9.95 0.58
C PHE A 63 9.57 10.23 1.99
N GLY A 64 10.41 10.75 2.87
CA GLY A 64 10.00 11.42 4.10
C GLY A 64 10.49 10.74 5.36
N PHE A 65 11.32 9.69 5.23
CA PHE A 65 11.99 9.07 6.35
C PHE A 65 13.41 9.61 6.50
N LYS A 66 13.82 9.81 7.76
CA LYS A 66 15.20 10.07 8.11
C LYS A 66 15.94 8.75 8.27
N PHE A 67 17.18 8.69 7.79
CA PHE A 67 18.06 7.54 8.02
C PHE A 67 19.28 7.95 8.85
N ALA A 68 19.61 7.12 9.83
CA ALA A 68 20.85 7.20 10.60
C ALA A 68 21.47 5.79 10.63
N ASP A 69 22.74 5.66 10.28
CA ASP A 69 23.47 4.38 10.22
C ASP A 69 22.72 3.28 9.44
N GLY A 70 22.11 3.66 8.31
CA GLY A 70 21.36 2.76 7.43
C GLY A 70 19.99 2.31 7.99
N LYS A 71 19.54 2.88 9.11
CA LYS A 71 18.25 2.56 9.73
C LYS A 71 17.33 3.77 9.75
N GLN A 72 16.02 3.51 9.67
CA GLN A 72 15.01 4.55 9.86
C GLN A 72 15.14 5.16 11.27
N ALA A 73 15.23 6.49 11.32
CA ALA A 73 15.53 7.26 12.52
C ALA A 73 14.54 8.43 12.73
N GLY A 74 13.32 8.30 12.21
CA GLY A 74 12.27 9.32 12.29
C GLY A 74 11.82 9.80 10.90
N LEU A 75 11.18 10.96 10.87
CA LEU A 75 10.72 11.62 9.66
C LEU A 75 11.63 12.80 9.31
N ASP A 76 11.72 13.12 8.02
CA ASP A 76 12.36 14.34 7.54
C ASP A 76 11.80 14.71 6.16
N SER A 77 10.79 15.58 6.16
CA SER A 77 10.14 16.08 4.95
C SER A 77 10.54 17.53 4.61
N ARG A 78 11.70 18.01 5.07
CA ARG A 78 12.15 19.36 4.73
C ARG A 78 12.42 19.48 3.22
N PRO A 79 12.08 20.59 2.55
CA PRO A 79 12.19 20.72 1.09
C PRO A 79 13.55 20.34 0.50
N GLU A 80 14.66 20.67 1.17
CA GLU A 80 16.01 20.30 0.74
C GLU A 80 16.22 18.77 0.76
N ARG A 81 15.68 18.09 1.78
CA ARG A 81 15.76 16.64 1.94
C ARG A 81 14.87 15.89 0.95
N ILE A 82 13.70 16.44 0.63
CA ILE A 82 12.83 15.90 -0.43
C ILE A 82 13.59 15.86 -1.76
N ARG A 83 14.26 16.95 -2.13
CA ARG A 83 15.03 17.02 -3.39
C ARG A 83 16.15 15.97 -3.41
N GLU A 84 16.91 15.84 -2.34
CA GLU A 84 17.97 14.84 -2.22
C GLU A 84 17.44 13.39 -2.31
N ALA A 85 16.32 13.10 -1.63
CA ALA A 85 15.68 11.79 -1.69
C ALA A 85 15.22 11.46 -3.11
N VAL A 86 14.67 12.43 -3.84
CA VAL A 86 14.22 12.26 -5.23
C VAL A 86 15.40 12.02 -6.18
N GLU A 87 16.49 12.79 -6.09
CA GLU A 87 17.70 12.53 -6.88
C GLU A 87 18.25 11.12 -6.65
N ALA A 88 18.25 10.66 -5.39
CA ALA A 88 18.73 9.34 -5.06
C ALA A 88 17.80 8.24 -5.60
N SER A 89 16.49 8.45 -5.52
CA SER A 89 15.47 7.51 -6.03
C SER A 89 15.52 7.38 -7.54
N LEU A 90 15.67 8.49 -8.28
CA LEU A 90 15.85 8.49 -9.75
C LEU A 90 17.02 7.59 -10.18
N LYS A 91 18.16 7.71 -9.48
CA LYS A 91 19.36 6.88 -9.74
C LYS A 91 19.12 5.40 -9.47
N ARG A 92 18.53 5.06 -8.31
CA ARG A 92 18.26 3.66 -7.93
C ARG A 92 17.25 3.01 -8.87
N LEU A 93 16.19 3.74 -9.22
CA LEU A 93 15.15 3.30 -10.15
C LEU A 93 15.62 3.28 -11.60
N ARG A 94 16.77 3.91 -11.93
CA ARG A 94 17.29 4.04 -13.30
C ARG A 94 16.29 4.71 -14.24
N VAL A 95 15.66 5.79 -13.77
CA VAL A 95 14.67 6.57 -14.54
C VAL A 95 14.99 8.05 -14.47
N ASP A 96 14.63 8.78 -15.52
CA ASP A 96 14.74 10.25 -15.56
C ASP A 96 13.57 10.95 -14.86
N VAL A 97 12.44 10.24 -14.72
CA VAL A 97 11.20 10.76 -14.13
C VAL A 97 10.48 9.69 -13.30
N ILE A 98 10.08 10.08 -12.08
CA ILE A 98 9.19 9.30 -11.20
C ILE A 98 7.74 9.59 -11.60
N ASP A 99 6.93 8.56 -11.86
CA ASP A 99 5.55 8.78 -12.28
C ASP A 99 4.68 9.28 -11.11
N LEU A 100 4.84 8.72 -9.91
CA LEU A 100 4.09 9.14 -8.73
C LEU A 100 4.98 9.16 -7.48
N LEU A 101 5.14 10.33 -6.88
CA LEU A 101 5.93 10.52 -5.66
C LEU A 101 5.00 10.73 -4.46
N TYR A 102 5.09 9.84 -3.47
CA TYR A 102 4.37 9.99 -2.21
C TYR A 102 5.23 10.61 -1.10
N GLN A 103 4.65 11.47 -0.28
CA GLN A 103 5.11 11.58 1.10
C GLN A 103 4.65 10.32 1.86
N HIS A 104 5.58 9.55 2.42
CA HIS A 104 5.27 8.23 3.00
C HIS A 104 4.51 8.33 4.33
N ARG A 105 4.85 9.33 5.15
CA ARG A 105 4.16 9.68 6.39
C ARG A 105 4.20 11.19 6.54
N VAL A 106 3.09 11.77 7.00
CA VAL A 106 3.02 13.21 7.26
C VAL A 106 3.96 13.56 8.42
N ASP A 107 4.95 14.39 8.10
CA ASP A 107 5.90 14.95 9.05
C ASP A 107 5.24 16.10 9.83
N PRO A 108 5.09 16.00 11.16
CA PRO A 108 4.46 17.05 11.95
C PRO A 108 5.33 18.30 12.08
N ASP A 109 6.64 18.19 11.84
CA ASP A 109 7.60 19.26 12.03
C ASP A 109 7.78 20.13 10.77
N VAL A 110 7.13 19.74 9.65
CA VAL A 110 7.18 20.46 8.38
C VAL A 110 5.75 20.76 7.90
N PRO A 111 5.39 22.04 7.64
CA PRO A 111 4.11 22.39 7.06
C PRO A 111 3.85 21.64 5.76
N ILE A 112 2.63 21.10 5.61
CA ILE A 112 2.27 20.32 4.42
C ILE A 112 2.35 21.15 3.13
N GLU A 113 2.14 22.47 3.22
CA GLU A 113 2.29 23.41 2.11
C GLU A 113 3.74 23.48 1.60
N ASP A 114 4.72 23.41 2.49
CA ASP A 114 6.14 23.41 2.12
C ASP A 114 6.52 22.10 1.42
N VAL A 115 5.98 20.97 1.89
CA VAL A 115 6.12 19.66 1.25
C VAL A 115 5.50 19.68 -0.15
N ALA A 116 4.25 20.13 -0.27
CA ALA A 116 3.55 20.22 -1.55
C ALA A 116 4.25 21.19 -2.52
N GLY A 117 4.78 22.31 -2.01
CA GLY A 117 5.60 23.25 -2.78
C GLY A 117 6.89 22.63 -3.29
N ALA A 118 7.60 21.85 -2.47
CA ALA A 118 8.81 21.14 -2.90
C ALA A 118 8.51 20.14 -4.02
N VAL A 119 7.40 19.39 -3.93
CA VAL A 119 6.98 18.46 -4.99
C VAL A 119 6.54 19.22 -6.25
N LYS A 120 5.86 20.36 -6.12
CA LYS A 120 5.53 21.24 -7.24
C LYS A 120 6.76 21.67 -8.03
N ASP A 121 7.83 22.09 -7.35
CA ASP A 121 9.10 22.44 -7.98
C ASP A 121 9.70 21.25 -8.75
N LEU A 122 9.64 20.05 -8.17
CA LEU A 122 10.14 18.82 -8.79
C LEU A 122 9.33 18.42 -10.04
N ILE A 123 8.01 18.67 -10.03
CA ILE A 123 7.14 18.48 -11.19
C ILE A 123 7.51 19.49 -12.28
N ALA A 124 7.66 20.76 -11.93
CA ALA A 124 8.09 21.80 -12.88
C ALA A 124 9.48 21.51 -13.49
N ALA A 125 10.37 20.88 -12.73
CA ALA A 125 11.68 20.43 -13.20
C ALA A 125 11.64 19.13 -14.02
N GLY A 126 10.48 18.51 -14.21
CA GLY A 126 10.32 17.28 -15.00
C GLY A 126 10.80 15.99 -14.32
N LYS A 127 11.10 16.04 -13.01
CA LYS A 127 11.64 14.91 -12.24
C LYS A 127 10.55 14.01 -11.64
N VAL A 128 9.36 14.57 -11.47
CA VAL A 128 8.17 13.90 -10.93
C VAL A 128 6.98 14.24 -11.82
N LYS A 129 6.08 13.30 -12.10
CA LYS A 129 4.83 13.62 -12.84
C LYS A 129 3.68 13.95 -11.88
N HIS A 130 3.51 13.17 -10.82
CA HIS A 130 2.36 13.26 -9.93
C HIS A 130 2.75 13.24 -8.45
N PHE A 131 1.94 13.91 -7.63
CA PHE A 131 2.09 13.97 -6.18
C PHE A 131 1.08 13.08 -5.47
N GLY A 132 1.50 12.33 -4.46
CA GLY A 132 0.64 11.55 -3.58
C GLY A 132 0.96 11.72 -2.10
N LEU A 133 0.05 11.29 -1.24
CA LEU A 133 0.24 11.26 0.22
C LEU A 133 -0.12 9.89 0.78
N SER A 134 0.64 9.36 1.74
CA SER A 134 0.32 8.11 2.43
C SER A 134 -0.01 8.33 3.91
N GLU A 135 -1.13 7.72 4.34
CA GLU A 135 -1.73 7.87 5.67
C GLU A 135 -1.94 9.33 6.16
N PRO A 136 -2.36 10.30 5.31
CA PRO A 136 -2.67 11.64 5.79
C PRO A 136 -4.04 11.67 6.50
N GLY A 137 -4.32 12.77 7.18
CA GLY A 137 -5.65 13.21 7.59
C GLY A 137 -6.34 14.04 6.50
N ALA A 138 -7.67 14.03 6.46
CA ALA A 138 -8.44 14.67 5.38
C ALA A 138 -8.24 16.20 5.30
N GLN A 139 -7.94 16.88 6.41
CA GLN A 139 -7.61 18.32 6.42
C GLN A 139 -6.24 18.57 5.76
N THR A 140 -5.24 17.75 6.09
CA THR A 140 -3.89 17.80 5.52
C THR A 140 -3.92 17.58 4.01
N VAL A 141 -4.75 16.63 3.53
CA VAL A 141 -4.96 16.42 2.08
C VAL A 141 -5.45 17.69 1.40
N ARG A 142 -6.49 18.35 1.93
CA ARG A 142 -7.07 19.57 1.32
C ARG A 142 -6.05 20.71 1.26
N ARG A 143 -5.26 20.89 2.33
CA ARG A 143 -4.19 21.90 2.39
C ARG A 143 -3.09 21.63 1.35
N ALA A 144 -2.62 20.38 1.24
CA ALA A 144 -1.63 19.99 0.24
C ALA A 144 -2.15 20.21 -1.19
N HIS A 145 -3.37 19.74 -1.46
CA HIS A 145 -3.99 19.80 -2.78
C HIS A 145 -4.19 21.24 -3.27
N ALA A 146 -4.41 22.20 -2.36
CA ALA A 146 -4.52 23.62 -2.70
C ALA A 146 -3.19 24.23 -3.22
N VAL A 147 -2.04 23.67 -2.85
CA VAL A 147 -0.71 24.12 -3.30
C VAL A 147 -0.28 23.39 -4.58
N GLN A 148 -0.45 22.07 -4.59
CA GLN A 148 -0.12 21.17 -5.69
C GLN A 148 -1.16 20.04 -5.72
N PRO A 149 -1.91 19.86 -6.83
CA PRO A 149 -2.89 18.79 -6.94
C PRO A 149 -2.32 17.42 -6.55
N VAL A 150 -2.92 16.85 -5.50
CA VAL A 150 -2.64 15.48 -5.05
C VAL A 150 -3.39 14.54 -5.99
N THR A 151 -2.68 13.62 -6.63
CA THR A 151 -3.23 12.65 -7.60
C THR A 151 -3.73 11.37 -6.92
N ALA A 152 -3.06 10.93 -5.85
CA ALA A 152 -3.43 9.70 -5.15
C ALA A 152 -3.17 9.77 -3.64
N LEU A 153 -4.06 9.16 -2.86
CA LEU A 153 -3.84 8.83 -1.45
C LEU A 153 -3.52 7.35 -1.30
N GLN A 154 -2.60 7.01 -0.39
CA GLN A 154 -2.30 5.63 -0.05
C GLN A 154 -2.60 5.35 1.43
N ASN A 155 -3.69 4.64 1.69
CA ASN A 155 -4.16 4.30 3.04
C ASN A 155 -4.38 2.79 3.18
N GLU A 156 -4.31 2.28 4.42
CA GLU A 156 -4.67 0.90 4.69
C GLU A 156 -6.18 0.75 4.53
N TYR A 157 -6.61 -0.11 3.60
CA TYR A 157 -8.03 -0.35 3.36
C TYR A 157 -8.29 -1.81 2.99
N SER A 158 -9.18 -2.46 3.73
CA SER A 158 -9.63 -3.84 3.50
C SER A 158 -10.89 -4.11 4.33
N LEU A 159 -11.49 -5.30 4.20
CA LEU A 159 -12.55 -5.74 5.11
C LEU A 159 -12.11 -5.80 6.58
N TRP A 160 -10.80 -5.88 6.87
CA TRP A 160 -10.28 -5.85 8.23
C TRP A 160 -10.04 -4.43 8.75
N THR A 161 -9.84 -3.46 7.84
CA THR A 161 -9.49 -2.07 8.16
C THR A 161 -10.34 -1.14 7.31
N ARG A 162 -11.39 -0.56 7.92
CA ARG A 162 -12.40 0.27 7.23
C ARG A 162 -12.35 1.76 7.58
N GLY A 163 -11.29 2.20 8.28
CA GLY A 163 -11.11 3.60 8.69
C GLY A 163 -11.32 4.65 7.59
N PRO A 164 -10.81 4.44 6.35
CA PRO A 164 -11.01 5.39 5.24
C PRO A 164 -12.48 5.76 4.96
N GLU A 165 -13.42 4.86 5.27
CA GLU A 165 -14.86 5.08 5.04
C GLU A 165 -15.48 6.11 5.99
N THR A 166 -14.90 6.32 7.17
CA THR A 166 -15.50 7.16 8.23
C THR A 166 -14.64 8.34 8.66
N ASN A 167 -13.35 8.33 8.36
CA ASN A 167 -12.41 9.39 8.77
C ASN A 167 -12.30 10.55 7.75
N GLY A 168 -13.17 10.59 6.74
CA GLY A 168 -13.20 11.64 5.71
C GLY A 168 -12.23 11.45 4.55
N ILE A 169 -11.45 10.36 4.50
CA ILE A 169 -10.49 10.10 3.41
C ILE A 169 -11.21 9.79 2.10
N LEU A 170 -12.16 8.85 2.08
CA LEU A 170 -12.91 8.56 0.85
C LEU A 170 -13.72 9.77 0.38
N GLN A 171 -14.23 10.57 1.33
CA GLN A 171 -14.93 11.82 1.02
C GLN A 171 -13.98 12.82 0.34
N ALA A 172 -12.77 13.04 0.89
CA ALA A 172 -11.80 13.93 0.27
C ALA A 172 -11.37 13.45 -1.12
N CYS A 173 -11.24 12.13 -1.34
CA CYS A 173 -10.99 11.56 -2.65
C CYS A 173 -12.07 11.90 -3.67
N GLU A 174 -13.34 11.70 -3.31
CA GLU A 174 -14.48 12.00 -4.18
C GLU A 174 -14.59 13.50 -4.47
N GLU A 175 -14.45 14.36 -3.45
CA GLU A 175 -14.56 15.82 -3.58
C GLU A 175 -13.47 16.42 -4.47
N LEU A 176 -12.24 15.90 -4.39
CA LEU A 176 -11.06 16.47 -5.05
C LEU A 176 -10.61 15.70 -6.30
N GLY A 177 -11.32 14.62 -6.67
CA GLY A 177 -10.95 13.79 -7.82
C GLY A 177 -9.64 13.01 -7.63
N ILE A 178 -9.37 12.53 -6.41
CA ILE A 178 -8.13 11.85 -6.04
C ILE A 178 -8.34 10.32 -6.03
N GLY A 179 -7.41 9.57 -6.61
CA GLY A 179 -7.41 8.11 -6.52
C GLY A 179 -7.04 7.60 -5.12
N LEU A 180 -7.48 6.39 -4.75
CA LEU A 180 -7.07 5.74 -3.51
C LEU A 180 -6.34 4.43 -3.82
N VAL A 181 -5.07 4.37 -3.41
CA VAL A 181 -4.25 3.16 -3.46
C VAL A 181 -4.36 2.43 -2.11
N ALA A 182 -5.06 1.30 -2.10
CA ALA A 182 -5.31 0.54 -0.87
C ALA A 182 -4.13 -0.41 -0.58
N TYR A 183 -3.36 -0.11 0.48
CA TYR A 183 -2.28 -1.00 0.94
C TYR A 183 -2.75 -1.98 2.02
N SER A 184 -2.01 -3.08 2.18
CA SER A 184 -2.43 -4.26 2.97
C SER A 184 -3.86 -4.75 2.65
N PRO A 185 -4.28 -4.83 1.37
CA PRO A 185 -5.67 -5.15 1.02
C PRO A 185 -6.09 -6.56 1.47
N LEU A 186 -5.12 -7.46 1.69
CA LEU A 186 -5.32 -8.83 2.17
C LEU A 186 -5.04 -8.97 3.67
N GLY A 187 -5.04 -7.87 4.43
CA GLY A 187 -4.80 -7.91 5.87
C GLY A 187 -3.44 -8.50 6.24
N LYS A 188 -2.39 -8.13 5.50
CA LYS A 188 -1.01 -8.65 5.70
C LYS A 188 -0.95 -10.19 5.66
N GLY A 189 -1.80 -10.80 4.84
CA GLY A 189 -1.90 -12.25 4.62
C GLY A 189 -3.01 -12.95 5.42
N PHE A 190 -3.61 -12.30 6.42
CA PHE A 190 -4.65 -12.92 7.24
C PHE A 190 -5.93 -13.22 6.45
N LEU A 191 -6.39 -12.27 5.62
CA LEU A 191 -7.65 -12.40 4.88
C LEU A 191 -7.60 -13.47 3.78
N THR A 192 -6.42 -14.01 3.47
CA THR A 192 -6.31 -15.13 2.52
C THR A 192 -6.70 -16.47 3.17
N GLY A 193 -6.85 -16.51 4.50
CA GLY A 193 -7.10 -17.73 5.26
C GLY A 193 -5.92 -18.69 5.33
N ALA A 194 -4.71 -18.22 5.00
CA ALA A 194 -3.47 -19.02 5.07
C ALA A 194 -2.82 -19.02 6.45
N MET A 195 -3.40 -18.27 7.40
CA MET A 195 -2.92 -18.14 8.78
C MET A 195 -4.04 -18.51 9.75
N THR A 196 -3.65 -19.03 10.90
CA THR A 196 -4.50 -19.38 12.04
C THR A 196 -3.85 -18.86 13.33
N LYS A 197 -4.57 -18.90 14.45
CA LYS A 197 -4.02 -18.55 15.78
C LYS A 197 -2.75 -19.33 16.17
N ASP A 198 -2.51 -20.49 15.54
CA ASP A 198 -1.37 -21.36 15.81
C ASP A 198 -0.20 -21.12 14.84
N THR A 199 -0.36 -20.19 13.89
CA THR A 199 0.69 -19.83 12.94
C THR A 199 1.85 -19.17 13.66
N LYS A 200 3.03 -19.78 13.54
CA LYS A 200 4.27 -19.21 14.07
C LYS A 200 4.86 -18.25 13.05
N LEU A 201 5.08 -17.02 13.49
CA LEU A 201 5.76 -15.99 12.71
C LEU A 201 7.25 -15.97 13.05
N GLU A 202 8.09 -15.81 12.03
CA GLU A 202 9.54 -15.64 12.17
C GLU A 202 9.87 -14.38 12.99
N ASP A 203 10.99 -14.40 13.71
CA ASP A 203 11.36 -13.31 14.64
C ASP A 203 11.52 -11.94 13.97
N ASN A 204 11.93 -11.93 12.71
CA ASN A 204 12.08 -10.73 11.89
C ASN A 204 10.79 -10.30 11.16
N ASP A 205 9.66 -10.98 11.38
CA ASP A 205 8.38 -10.62 10.76
C ASP A 205 7.67 -9.51 11.54
N PHE A 206 7.43 -8.38 10.88
CA PHE A 206 6.82 -7.20 11.52
C PHE A 206 5.42 -7.48 12.08
N ARG A 207 4.72 -8.52 11.61
CA ARG A 207 3.41 -8.88 12.13
C ARG A 207 3.46 -9.27 13.61
N LYS A 208 4.61 -9.73 14.13
CA LYS A 208 4.77 -10.10 15.54
C LYS A 208 4.52 -8.96 16.51
N ILE A 209 4.75 -7.71 16.08
CA ILE A 209 4.51 -6.54 16.94
C ILE A 209 3.08 -5.98 16.81
N LEU A 210 2.26 -6.53 15.91
CA LEU A 210 0.93 -5.98 15.64
C LEU A 210 -0.13 -6.58 16.59
N PRO A 211 -0.95 -5.75 17.25
CA PRO A 211 -1.99 -6.26 18.16
C PRO A 211 -3.00 -7.22 17.51
N ARG A 212 -3.25 -7.09 16.19
CA ARG A 212 -4.14 -8.00 15.44
C ARG A 212 -3.61 -9.41 15.21
N PHE A 213 -2.33 -9.64 15.47
CA PHE A 213 -1.65 -10.91 15.21
C PHE A 213 -1.35 -11.70 16.49
N THR A 214 -1.95 -11.34 17.63
CA THR A 214 -1.96 -12.24 18.78
C THR A 214 -2.90 -13.44 18.51
N PRO A 215 -2.66 -14.61 19.14
CA PRO A 215 -3.54 -15.77 18.97
C PRO A 215 -5.01 -15.48 19.26
N GLU A 216 -5.30 -14.68 20.29
CA GLU A 216 -6.66 -14.29 20.69
C GLU A 216 -7.32 -13.41 19.63
N ALA A 217 -6.59 -12.41 19.13
CA ALA A 217 -7.08 -11.53 18.09
C ALA A 217 -7.34 -12.28 16.78
N MET A 218 -6.41 -13.14 16.37
CA MET A 218 -6.58 -13.98 15.18
C MET A 218 -7.76 -14.94 15.31
N GLN A 219 -7.96 -15.52 16.49
CA GLN A 219 -9.10 -16.41 16.74
C GLN A 219 -10.44 -15.66 16.63
N LYS A 220 -10.56 -14.46 17.22
CA LYS A 220 -11.79 -13.65 17.10
C LYS A 220 -12.02 -13.18 15.67
N ASN A 221 -10.96 -12.73 15.00
CA ASN A 221 -11.03 -12.20 13.64
C ASN A 221 -11.22 -13.29 12.56
N GLN A 222 -11.16 -14.58 12.93
CA GLN A 222 -11.40 -15.71 12.03
C GLN A 222 -12.75 -15.61 11.31
N ALA A 223 -13.75 -14.98 11.93
CA ALA A 223 -15.06 -14.73 11.33
C ALA A 223 -14.98 -13.99 9.97
N LEU A 224 -14.00 -13.09 9.78
CA LEU A 224 -13.78 -12.42 8.48
C LEU A 224 -13.30 -13.40 7.41
N VAL A 225 -12.39 -14.30 7.78
CA VAL A 225 -11.87 -15.32 6.87
C VAL A 225 -12.97 -16.31 6.50
N ASP A 226 -13.82 -16.69 7.46
CA ASP A 226 -14.92 -17.62 7.24
C ASP A 226 -15.98 -17.01 6.32
N LEU A 227 -16.29 -15.72 6.49
CA LEU A 227 -17.13 -14.96 5.56
C LEU A 227 -16.56 -14.99 4.13
N LEU A 228 -15.28 -14.65 3.98
CA LEU A 228 -14.61 -14.65 2.68
C LEU A 228 -14.58 -16.03 2.04
N LYS A 229 -14.32 -17.09 2.81
CA LYS A 229 -14.32 -18.49 2.32
C LYS A 229 -15.68 -18.91 1.79
N ARG A 230 -16.76 -18.54 2.49
CA ARG A 230 -18.12 -18.87 2.06
C ARG A 230 -18.44 -18.25 0.70
N ILE A 231 -18.24 -16.95 0.56
CA ILE A 231 -18.49 -16.22 -0.70
C ILE A 231 -17.56 -16.72 -1.81
N ALA A 232 -16.29 -16.99 -1.47
CA ALA A 232 -15.33 -17.56 -2.41
C ALA A 232 -15.80 -18.90 -2.99
N GLY A 233 -16.42 -19.76 -2.16
CA GLY A 233 -17.04 -21.01 -2.62
C GLY A 233 -18.16 -20.79 -3.63
N GLU A 234 -19.04 -19.82 -3.38
CA GLU A 234 -20.14 -19.45 -4.29
C GLU A 234 -19.63 -18.87 -5.62
N LYS A 235 -18.52 -18.12 -5.58
CA LYS A 235 -17.89 -17.50 -6.75
C LYS A 235 -16.86 -18.37 -7.47
N ARG A 236 -16.56 -19.57 -6.95
CA ARG A 236 -15.43 -20.42 -7.42
C ARG A 236 -14.11 -19.63 -7.46
N ALA A 237 -13.93 -18.75 -6.49
CA ALA A 237 -12.77 -17.90 -6.32
C ALA A 237 -12.01 -18.29 -5.03
N THR A 238 -10.91 -17.62 -4.75
CA THR A 238 -10.23 -17.74 -3.44
C THR A 238 -10.63 -16.60 -2.50
N PRO A 239 -10.45 -16.74 -1.17
CA PRO A 239 -10.69 -15.65 -0.22
C PRO A 239 -9.93 -14.37 -0.57
N ALA A 240 -8.70 -14.50 -1.08
CA ALA A 240 -7.90 -13.36 -1.52
C ALA A 240 -8.52 -12.64 -2.71
N GLN A 241 -9.01 -13.39 -3.70
CA GLN A 241 -9.68 -12.82 -4.86
C GLN A 241 -10.98 -12.09 -4.48
N VAL A 242 -11.80 -12.67 -3.60
CA VAL A 242 -13.03 -12.00 -3.12
C VAL A 242 -12.70 -10.72 -2.36
N ALA A 243 -11.69 -10.72 -1.49
CA ALA A 243 -11.29 -9.53 -0.73
C ALA A 243 -10.80 -8.39 -1.66
N LEU A 244 -10.05 -8.72 -2.72
CA LEU A 244 -9.56 -7.75 -3.71
C LEU A 244 -10.69 -7.25 -4.62
N ALA A 245 -11.55 -8.15 -5.11
CA ALA A 245 -12.71 -7.80 -5.92
C ALA A 245 -13.68 -6.88 -5.15
N TRP A 246 -13.85 -7.11 -3.85
CA TRP A 246 -14.65 -6.23 -3.00
C TRP A 246 -14.09 -4.80 -2.96
N LEU A 247 -12.77 -4.63 -2.82
CA LEU A 247 -12.12 -3.31 -2.85
C LEU A 247 -12.31 -2.61 -4.20
N LEU A 248 -12.10 -3.34 -5.30
CA LEU A 248 -12.29 -2.83 -6.67
C LEU A 248 -13.74 -2.39 -6.94
N ALA A 249 -14.71 -3.04 -6.28
CA ALA A 249 -16.13 -2.73 -6.42
C ALA A 249 -16.59 -1.52 -5.61
N GLN A 250 -15.80 -1.01 -4.64
CA GLN A 250 -16.25 0.09 -3.78
C GLN A 250 -16.37 1.41 -4.55
N LYS A 251 -15.33 1.76 -5.32
CA LYS A 251 -15.27 2.96 -6.16
C LYS A 251 -14.35 2.72 -7.35
N PRO A 252 -14.63 3.29 -8.54
CA PRO A 252 -13.81 3.08 -9.73
C PRO A 252 -12.38 3.65 -9.62
N TRP A 253 -12.14 4.55 -8.66
CA TRP A 253 -10.86 5.18 -8.39
C TRP A 253 -10.06 4.51 -7.25
N ILE A 254 -10.51 3.36 -6.75
CA ILE A 254 -9.79 2.55 -5.76
C ILE A 254 -8.96 1.48 -6.46
N VAL A 255 -7.67 1.43 -6.16
CA VAL A 255 -6.73 0.42 -6.69
C VAL A 255 -6.01 -0.28 -5.53
N PRO A 256 -6.26 -1.57 -5.28
CA PRO A 256 -5.51 -2.31 -4.27
C PRO A 256 -4.11 -2.68 -4.76
N ILE A 257 -3.12 -2.65 -3.85
CA ILE A 257 -1.74 -3.09 -4.13
C ILE A 257 -1.35 -4.32 -3.30
N PRO A 258 -1.85 -5.53 -3.66
CA PRO A 258 -1.47 -6.75 -2.96
C PRO A 258 0.00 -7.09 -3.22
N GLY A 259 0.79 -7.24 -2.15
CA GLY A 259 2.19 -7.68 -2.23
C GLY A 259 2.32 -9.20 -2.16
N THR A 260 3.34 -9.76 -2.81
CA THR A 260 3.67 -11.18 -2.73
C THR A 260 5.13 -11.43 -3.10
N THR A 261 5.68 -12.54 -2.62
CA THR A 261 6.97 -13.12 -3.04
C THR A 261 6.82 -14.40 -3.86
N LYS A 262 5.57 -14.81 -4.15
CA LYS A 262 5.23 -16.10 -4.76
C LYS A 262 4.46 -15.90 -6.05
N LEU A 263 4.91 -16.54 -7.13
CA LEU A 263 4.28 -16.45 -8.47
C LEU A 263 2.80 -16.89 -8.46
N HIS A 264 2.47 -18.03 -7.84
CA HIS A 264 1.07 -18.48 -7.79
C HIS A 264 0.15 -17.50 -7.05
N ARG A 265 0.67 -16.74 -6.07
CA ARG A 265 -0.09 -15.68 -5.39
C ARG A 265 -0.23 -14.43 -6.26
N LEU A 266 0.77 -14.11 -7.07
CA LEU A 266 0.69 -13.03 -8.06
C LEU A 266 -0.41 -13.34 -9.08
N GLN A 267 -0.43 -14.56 -9.61
CA GLN A 267 -1.47 -15.03 -10.53
C GLN A 267 -2.86 -15.00 -9.87
N GLU A 268 -3.00 -15.53 -8.65
CA GLU A 268 -4.23 -15.48 -7.86
C GLU A 268 -4.73 -14.04 -7.67
N ASN A 269 -3.87 -13.13 -7.24
CA ASN A 269 -4.22 -11.74 -6.96
C ASN A 269 -4.62 -10.99 -8.23
N THR A 270 -3.95 -11.24 -9.36
CA THR A 270 -4.24 -10.56 -10.64
C THR A 270 -5.59 -11.01 -11.19
N ALA A 271 -5.90 -12.31 -11.09
CA ALA A 271 -7.19 -12.86 -11.50
C ALA A 271 -8.38 -12.37 -10.63
N ALA A 272 -8.13 -11.67 -9.52
CA ALA A 272 -9.20 -11.05 -8.74
C ALA A 272 -9.99 -9.99 -9.52
N ALA A 273 -9.38 -9.36 -10.53
CA ALA A 273 -10.06 -8.39 -11.39
C ALA A 273 -11.19 -9.02 -12.24
N GLU A 274 -11.16 -10.34 -12.42
CA GLU A 274 -12.17 -11.09 -13.18
C GLU A 274 -13.34 -11.58 -12.30
N VAL A 275 -13.24 -11.43 -10.97
CA VAL A 275 -14.29 -11.86 -10.05
C VAL A 275 -15.39 -10.80 -9.98
N ALA A 276 -16.54 -11.12 -10.58
CA ALA A 276 -17.72 -10.27 -10.53
C ALA A 276 -18.48 -10.42 -9.20
N LEU A 277 -18.50 -9.34 -8.41
CA LEU A 277 -19.41 -9.17 -7.28
C LEU A 277 -20.58 -8.29 -7.69
N ASN A 278 -21.78 -8.85 -7.66
CA ASN A 278 -23.02 -8.13 -7.94
C ASN A 278 -23.51 -7.37 -6.69
N ALA A 279 -24.57 -6.56 -6.85
CA ALA A 279 -25.12 -5.76 -5.76
C ALA A 279 -25.58 -6.60 -4.55
N SER A 280 -26.08 -7.82 -4.76
CA SER A 280 -26.47 -8.72 -3.67
C SER A 280 -25.26 -9.21 -2.89
N ASP A 281 -24.19 -9.60 -3.60
CA ASP A 281 -22.95 -10.05 -2.96
C ASP A 281 -22.35 -8.93 -2.09
N LEU A 282 -22.32 -7.70 -2.62
CA LEU A 282 -21.79 -6.54 -1.91
C LEU A 282 -22.64 -6.17 -0.68
N ALA A 283 -23.97 -6.21 -0.81
CA ALA A 283 -24.88 -5.96 0.31
C ALA A 283 -24.72 -7.02 1.41
N GLU A 284 -24.55 -8.28 1.02
CA GLU A 284 -24.30 -9.37 1.94
C GLU A 284 -22.96 -9.24 2.68
N ILE A 285 -21.88 -8.96 1.94
CA ILE A 285 -20.56 -8.68 2.52
C ILE A 285 -20.66 -7.52 3.51
N ALA A 286 -21.31 -6.42 3.12
CA ALA A 286 -21.43 -5.25 3.97
C ALA A 286 -22.17 -5.55 5.27
N ARG A 287 -23.30 -6.28 5.18
CA ARG A 287 -24.08 -6.69 6.36
C ARG A 287 -23.26 -7.61 7.27
N ALA A 288 -22.73 -8.71 6.72
CA ALA A 288 -22.00 -9.71 7.50
C ALA A 288 -20.72 -9.12 8.11
N ALA A 289 -19.95 -8.34 7.35
CA ALA A 289 -18.74 -7.69 7.87
C ALA A 289 -19.06 -6.63 8.92
N GLY A 290 -20.22 -5.97 8.85
CA GLY A 290 -20.68 -5.01 9.85
C GLY A 290 -21.03 -5.62 11.21
N GLU A 291 -21.37 -6.91 11.23
CA GLU A 291 -21.68 -7.68 12.45
C GLU A 291 -20.41 -8.23 13.13
N ILE A 292 -19.27 -8.25 12.43
CA ILE A 292 -18.01 -8.80 12.95
C ILE A 292 -17.24 -7.74 13.75
N HIS A 293 -17.05 -8.00 15.05
CA HIS A 293 -16.20 -7.17 15.89
C HIS A 293 -14.72 -7.52 15.69
N ILE A 294 -13.92 -6.53 15.30
CA ILE A 294 -12.49 -6.70 15.08
C ILE A 294 -11.70 -6.54 16.38
N GLU A 295 -10.94 -7.58 16.73
CA GLU A 295 -10.03 -7.55 17.87
C GLU A 295 -8.64 -7.07 17.44
N GLY A 296 -8.07 -6.17 18.24
CA GLY A 296 -6.72 -5.67 18.07
C GLY A 296 -6.62 -4.48 17.10
N GLU A 297 -5.75 -3.54 17.46
CA GLU A 297 -5.40 -2.38 16.63
C GLU A 297 -4.51 -2.75 15.44
N ARG A 298 -4.57 -1.92 14.38
CA ARG A 298 -3.74 -2.11 13.16
C ARG A 298 -2.25 -2.08 13.46
N TYR A 299 -1.88 -1.26 14.44
CA TYR A 299 -0.52 -0.93 14.81
C TYR A 299 -0.42 -0.70 16.33
N PRO A 300 0.75 -0.92 16.95
CA PRO A 300 1.06 -0.35 18.26
C PRO A 300 0.86 1.16 18.29
N ALA A 301 0.58 1.71 19.48
CA ALA A 301 0.25 3.12 19.66
C ALA A 301 1.26 4.09 19.01
N HIS A 302 2.57 3.83 19.15
CA HIS A 302 3.61 4.69 18.59
C HIS A 302 3.62 4.72 17.05
N LEU A 303 3.27 3.61 16.38
CA LEU A 303 3.12 3.56 14.93
C LEU A 303 1.77 4.12 14.49
N MET A 304 0.69 3.83 15.22
CA MET A 304 -0.64 4.38 14.95
C MET A 304 -0.62 5.91 14.98
N ALA A 305 0.12 6.49 15.92
CA ALA A 305 0.28 7.93 16.05
C ALA A 305 0.87 8.61 14.81
N THR A 306 1.52 7.87 13.89
CA THR A 306 2.07 8.40 12.62
C THR A 306 1.06 8.46 11.48
N THR A 307 -0.19 8.02 11.71
CA THR A 307 -1.25 7.95 10.70
C THR A 307 -2.36 8.97 10.95
N GLY A 308 -3.03 9.39 9.88
CA GLY A 308 -4.20 10.28 9.96
C GLY A 308 -3.88 11.72 10.36
N ARG A 309 -2.63 12.16 10.13
CA ARG A 309 -2.15 13.51 10.44
C ARG A 309 -2.39 14.49 9.31
#